data_AF-A0A5B2YZP6-F1
#
_entry.id   AF-A0A5B2YZP6-F1
#
_cell.length_a   1.000
_cell.length_b   1.000
_cell.length_c   1.000
_cell.angle_alpha   90.00
_cell.angle_beta   90.00
_cell.angle_gamma   90.00
#
_symmetry.space_group_name_H-M   'P 1'
#
loop_
_entity.id
_entity.type
_entity.pdbx_description
1 polymer ?
#
loop_
_entity_poly.entity_id
_entity_poly.type
_entity_poly.pdbx_seq_one_letter_code
_entity_poly.pdbx_strand_id
1 'polypeptide(L)'
;MKVIKIFNKMGFKDNAVDKITLKQLKESNYYYPVITDVIQDYKIMLEITMDGLNSTELGYNTVWDAEMCKWASKYFVEGLELVRQRVKEKSIKCRLITDVNFENKGFLDTLPFLEIRHLEGLRGNFGIRDEMGYMAFILNKQNDESVQTLAILELSQTNR
;
A
#
# COMPACT_ATOMS: atom_id res chain seq x y z
N MET A 1 16.93 12.73 13.39
CA MET A 1 17.79 12.75 12.17
C MET A 1 18.83 11.60 12.15
N LYS A 2 18.45 10.36 12.54
CA LYS A 2 19.32 9.16 12.51
C LYS A 2 18.88 8.10 11.50
N VAL A 3 17.61 8.11 11.10
CA VAL A 3 16.98 7.12 10.21
C VAL A 3 17.48 7.24 8.76
N ILE A 4 17.75 8.48 8.29
CA ILE A 4 18.22 8.74 6.90
C ILE A 4 19.62 8.16 6.62
N LYS A 5 20.49 8.04 7.63
CA LYS A 5 21.86 7.52 7.42
C LYS A 5 21.95 6.00 7.27
N ILE A 6 20.89 5.26 7.61
CA ILE A 6 20.85 3.80 7.41
C ILE A 6 20.59 3.48 5.94
N PHE A 7 19.78 4.29 5.23
CA PHE A 7 19.36 4.01 3.86
C PHE A 7 20.45 4.19 2.80
N ASN A 8 21.40 5.11 2.98
CA ASN A 8 22.49 5.31 2.01
C ASN A 8 23.54 4.18 2.00
N LYS A 9 23.49 3.23 2.94
CA LYS A 9 24.49 2.15 3.06
C LYS A 9 24.05 0.84 2.43
N MET A 10 22.78 0.70 2.03
CA MET A 10 22.26 -0.50 1.37
C MET A 10 22.29 -0.30 -0.14
N GLY A 11 23.42 -0.65 -0.73
CA GLY A 11 23.60 -0.62 -2.18
C GLY A 11 22.50 -1.41 -2.88
N PHE A 12 21.89 -0.78 -3.88
CA PHE A 12 21.00 -1.39 -4.86
C PHE A 12 21.70 -2.59 -5.50
N LYS A 13 21.32 -3.82 -5.10
CA LYS A 13 21.54 -5.11 -5.81
C LYS A 13 21.31 -6.29 -4.84
N ASP A 14 20.07 -6.60 -4.49
CA ASP A 14 19.63 -8.01 -4.46
C ASP A 14 18.11 -8.13 -4.26
N ASN A 15 17.37 -8.57 -5.29
CA ASN A 15 15.92 -8.83 -5.20
C ASN A 15 15.62 -10.17 -4.51
N ALA A 16 16.65 -10.88 -4.02
CA ALA A 16 16.48 -12.17 -3.34
C ALA A 16 15.69 -12.03 -2.02
N VAL A 17 15.89 -10.94 -1.28
CA VAL A 17 15.21 -10.70 0.01
C VAL A 17 13.72 -10.45 -0.19
N ASP A 18 13.36 -9.64 -1.19
CA ASP A 18 11.95 -9.38 -1.55
C ASP A 18 11.22 -10.68 -1.90
N LYS A 19 11.88 -11.57 -2.67
CA LYS A 19 11.31 -12.87 -3.04
C LYS A 19 11.12 -13.81 -1.86
N ILE A 20 12.07 -13.81 -0.91
CA ILE A 20 11.94 -14.59 0.34
C ILE A 20 10.74 -14.08 1.14
N THR A 21 10.61 -12.76 1.27
CA THR A 21 9.49 -12.12 1.98
C THR A 21 8.15 -12.50 1.35
N LEU A 22 8.03 -12.36 0.02
CA LEU A 22 6.83 -12.74 -0.72
C LEU A 22 6.50 -14.22 -0.52
N LYS A 23 7.50 -15.10 -0.58
CA LYS A 23 7.31 -16.54 -0.35
C LYS A 23 6.75 -16.81 1.05
N GLN A 24 7.32 -16.21 2.09
CA GLN A 24 6.85 -16.39 3.47
C GLN A 24 5.42 -15.91 3.66
N LEU A 25 5.05 -14.76 3.08
CA LEU A 25 3.69 -14.22 3.12
C LEU A 25 2.69 -15.14 2.41
N LYS A 26 3.08 -15.73 1.28
CA LYS A 26 2.24 -16.69 0.56
C LYS A 26 2.05 -17.99 1.32
N GLU A 27 3.12 -18.54 1.89
CA GLU A 27 3.08 -19.79 2.67
C GLU A 27 2.20 -19.67 3.92
N SER A 28 2.00 -18.45 4.43
CA SER A 28 1.18 -18.18 5.61
C SER A 28 -0.21 -17.62 5.30
N ASN A 29 -0.56 -17.48 4.02
CA ASN A 29 -1.75 -16.76 3.58
C ASN A 29 -1.88 -15.35 4.18
N TYR A 30 -0.76 -14.66 4.40
CA TYR A 30 -0.70 -13.30 4.94
C TYR A 30 -1.22 -13.14 6.38
N TYR A 31 -1.26 -14.23 7.17
CA TYR A 31 -1.67 -14.21 8.58
C TYR A 31 -0.49 -14.32 9.57
N TYR A 32 0.64 -14.91 9.15
CA TYR A 32 1.86 -15.06 9.95
C TYR A 32 3.09 -15.17 9.03
N PRO A 33 4.34 -15.35 9.51
CA PRO A 33 4.84 -14.74 10.74
C PRO A 33 4.68 -13.21 10.70
N VAL A 34 4.94 -12.54 11.83
CA VAL A 34 5.09 -11.08 11.87
C VAL A 34 6.39 -10.73 11.14
N ILE A 35 6.30 -10.07 9.98
CA ILE A 35 7.46 -9.75 9.12
C ILE A 35 7.55 -8.24 8.98
N THR A 36 8.68 -7.65 9.34
CA THR A 36 8.97 -6.24 9.04
C THR A 36 10.11 -6.17 8.05
N ASP A 37 9.80 -5.84 6.80
CA ASP A 37 10.77 -5.80 5.72
C ASP A 37 10.62 -4.55 4.84
N VAL A 38 11.60 -4.34 3.96
CA VAL A 38 11.59 -3.25 2.98
C VAL A 38 11.59 -3.87 1.59
N ILE A 39 10.51 -3.66 0.83
CA ILE A 39 10.37 -4.25 -0.51
C ILE A 39 10.85 -3.25 -1.56
N GLN A 40 11.95 -3.56 -2.21
CA GLN A 40 12.58 -2.66 -3.18
C GLN A 40 12.01 -2.84 -4.59
N ASP A 41 11.65 -4.07 -4.95
CA ASP A 41 11.06 -4.41 -6.24
C ASP A 41 9.58 -4.04 -6.27
N TYR A 42 9.24 -3.04 -7.10
CA TYR A 42 7.86 -2.56 -7.23
C TYR A 42 6.90 -3.65 -7.71
N LYS A 43 7.35 -4.63 -8.50
CA LYS A 43 6.49 -5.71 -9.00
C LYS A 43 6.11 -6.65 -7.86
N ILE A 44 7.07 -6.96 -7.00
CA ILE A 44 6.81 -7.77 -5.80
C ILE A 44 5.90 -7.01 -4.84
N MET A 45 6.10 -5.71 -4.67
CA MET A 45 5.17 -4.88 -3.88
C MET A 45 3.74 -4.91 -4.42
N LEU A 46 3.58 -4.74 -5.73
CA LEU A 46 2.27 -4.80 -6.38
C LEU A 46 1.64 -6.18 -6.15
N GLU A 47 2.41 -7.26 -6.28
CA GLU A 47 1.94 -8.62 -6.01
C GLU A 47 1.48 -8.81 -4.56
N ILE A 48 2.27 -8.38 -3.57
CA ILE A 48 1.88 -8.39 -2.14
C ILE A 48 0.58 -7.60 -1.92
N THR A 49 0.47 -6.43 -2.56
CA THR A 49 -0.71 -5.58 -2.46
C THR A 49 -1.93 -6.28 -3.06
N MET A 50 -1.81 -6.84 -4.26
CA MET A 50 -2.90 -7.54 -4.95
C MET A 50 -3.33 -8.82 -4.23
N ASP A 51 -2.38 -9.59 -3.70
CA ASP A 51 -2.69 -10.75 -2.87
C ASP A 51 -3.41 -10.35 -1.59
N GLY A 52 -2.97 -9.26 -0.95
CA GLY A 52 -3.66 -8.66 0.19
C GLY A 52 -5.10 -8.27 -0.14
N LEU A 53 -5.33 -7.60 -1.28
CA LEU A 53 -6.66 -7.24 -1.78
C LEU A 53 -7.55 -8.47 -1.95
N ASN A 54 -6.98 -9.60 -2.36
CA ASN A 54 -7.73 -10.84 -2.55
C ASN A 54 -8.13 -11.51 -1.22
N SER A 55 -7.26 -11.47 -0.21
CA SER A 55 -7.49 -12.09 1.09
C SER A 55 -8.29 -11.25 2.07
N THR A 56 -8.70 -10.03 1.70
CA THR A 56 -9.39 -9.09 2.60
C THR A 56 -10.77 -9.58 3.01
N GLU A 57 -11.08 -9.39 4.29
CA GLU A 57 -12.37 -9.72 4.89
C GLU A 57 -13.12 -8.52 5.47
N LEU A 58 -12.42 -7.58 6.11
CA LEU A 58 -13.03 -6.41 6.76
C LEU A 58 -12.91 -5.16 5.89
N GLY A 59 -11.72 -4.89 5.37
CA GLY A 59 -11.45 -3.78 4.47
C GLY A 59 -10.14 -3.05 4.71
N TYR A 60 -10.10 -1.82 4.21
CA TYR A 60 -8.89 -1.01 4.08
C TYR A 60 -9.08 0.39 4.63
N ASN A 61 -8.08 0.88 5.35
CA ASN A 61 -7.96 2.30 5.67
C ASN A 61 -6.63 2.78 5.08
N THR A 62 -6.69 3.63 4.06
CA THR A 62 -5.50 4.17 3.39
C THR A 62 -5.36 5.67 3.60
N VAL A 63 -4.12 6.11 3.55
CA VAL A 63 -3.72 7.51 3.62
C VAL A 63 -2.83 7.76 2.43
N TRP A 64 -3.21 8.69 1.55
CA TRP A 64 -2.44 9.04 0.35
C TRP A 64 -2.24 10.54 0.26
N ASP A 65 -1.00 10.98 0.09
CA ASP A 65 -0.70 12.33 -0.35
C ASP A 65 -1.05 12.54 -1.83
N ALA A 66 -0.93 13.78 -2.31
CA ALA A 66 -1.27 14.14 -3.69
C ALA A 66 -0.42 13.40 -4.74
N GLU A 67 0.84 13.12 -4.45
CA GLU A 67 1.74 12.40 -5.37
C GLU A 67 1.32 10.92 -5.47
N MET A 68 0.87 10.32 -4.38
CA MET A 68 0.32 8.97 -4.38
C MET A 68 -1.01 8.89 -5.12
N CYS A 69 -1.89 9.89 -5.02
CA CYS A 69 -3.07 9.97 -5.88
C CYS A 69 -2.70 10.01 -7.37
N LYS A 70 -1.72 10.85 -7.73
CA LYS A 70 -1.22 10.93 -9.11
C LYS A 70 -0.66 9.59 -9.58
N TRP A 71 0.19 8.96 -8.76
CA TRP A 71 0.74 7.64 -9.09
C TRP A 71 -0.36 6.57 -9.24
N ALA A 72 -1.28 6.49 -8.28
CA ALA A 72 -2.36 5.49 -8.28
C ALA A 72 -3.26 5.63 -9.52
N SER A 73 -3.58 6.86 -9.91
CA SER A 73 -4.40 7.14 -11.10
C SER A 73 -3.78 6.66 -12.42
N LYS A 74 -2.45 6.53 -12.48
CA LYS A 74 -1.71 6.12 -13.67
C LYS A 74 -1.31 4.64 -13.65
N TYR A 75 -0.91 4.13 -12.49
CA TYR A 75 -0.22 2.85 -12.39
C TYR A 75 -0.94 1.79 -11.54
N PHE A 76 -1.93 2.18 -10.72
CA PHE A 76 -2.64 1.27 -9.82
C PHE A 76 -4.12 1.06 -10.20
N VAL A 77 -4.48 1.34 -11.46
CA VAL A 77 -5.86 1.27 -11.97
C VAL A 77 -6.46 -0.12 -11.80
N GLU A 78 -5.69 -1.18 -12.09
CA GLU A 78 -6.14 -2.57 -11.92
C GLU A 78 -6.38 -2.93 -10.45
N GLY A 79 -5.54 -2.42 -9.55
CA GLY A 79 -5.73 -2.59 -8.11
C GLY A 79 -7.00 -1.90 -7.60
N LEU A 80 -7.28 -0.68 -8.08
CA LEU A 80 -8.52 0.04 -7.77
C LEU A 80 -9.76 -0.70 -8.28
N GLU A 81 -9.67 -1.29 -9.46
CA GLU A 81 -10.74 -2.13 -10.02
C GLU A 81 -11.01 -3.37 -9.16
N LEU A 82 -9.94 -4.04 -8.69
CA LEU A 82 -10.07 -5.16 -7.77
C LEU A 82 -10.73 -4.73 -6.45
N VAL A 83 -10.32 -3.60 -5.87
CA VAL A 83 -10.96 -3.04 -4.66
C VAL A 83 -12.45 -2.83 -4.90
N ARG A 84 -12.83 -2.22 -6.03
CA ARG A 84 -14.24 -2.00 -6.39
C ARG A 84 -15.03 -3.31 -6.43
N GLN A 85 -14.48 -4.35 -7.06
CA GLN A 85 -15.10 -5.68 -7.11
C GLN A 85 -15.26 -6.26 -5.70
N ARG A 86 -14.24 -6.15 -4.85
CA ARG A 86 -14.31 -6.65 -3.47
C ARG A 86 -15.33 -5.92 -2.61
N VAL A 87 -15.44 -4.59 -2.73
CA VAL A 87 -16.50 -3.82 -2.05
C VAL A 87 -17.88 -4.33 -2.49
N LYS A 88 -18.06 -4.61 -3.79
CA LYS A 88 -19.34 -5.11 -4.32
C LYS A 88 -19.66 -6.55 -3.89
N GLU A 89 -18.68 -7.45 -3.90
CA GLU A 89 -18.87 -8.88 -3.65
C GLU A 89 -18.91 -9.22 -2.16
N LYS A 90 -18.01 -8.62 -1.38
CA LYS A 90 -17.76 -8.97 0.02
C LYS A 90 -18.24 -7.90 1.01
N SER A 91 -18.75 -6.76 0.53
CA SER A 91 -19.15 -5.63 1.38
C SER A 91 -18.03 -5.14 2.32
N ILE A 92 -16.77 -5.26 1.89
CA ILE A 92 -15.64 -4.73 2.67
C ILE A 92 -15.71 -3.21 2.75
N LYS A 93 -15.19 -2.65 3.84
CA LYS A 93 -15.17 -1.20 4.06
C LYS A 93 -13.85 -0.59 3.65
N CYS A 94 -13.86 0.26 2.63
CA CYS A 94 -12.67 0.95 2.15
C CYS A 94 -12.76 2.46 2.44
N ARG A 95 -11.78 2.99 3.16
CA ARG A 95 -11.67 4.42 3.50
C ARG A 95 -10.36 4.99 3.00
N LEU A 96 -10.39 6.24 2.52
CA LEU A 96 -9.22 6.98 2.06
C LEU A 96 -9.17 8.34 2.76
N ILE A 97 -8.06 8.65 3.43
CA ILE A 97 -7.73 10.00 3.88
C ILE A 97 -6.73 10.60 2.88
N THR A 98 -7.04 11.77 2.34
CA THR A 98 -6.17 12.45 1.38
C THR A 98 -6.30 13.96 1.44
N ASP A 99 -5.28 14.69 1.00
CA ASP A 99 -5.38 16.13 0.79
C ASP A 99 -6.06 16.42 -0.56
N VAL A 100 -7.40 16.45 -0.55
CA VAL A 100 -8.21 16.76 -1.74
C VAL A 100 -7.90 18.18 -2.23
N ASN A 101 -7.47 18.29 -3.49
CA ASN A 101 -7.15 19.55 -4.16
C ASN A 101 -7.63 19.51 -5.63
N PHE A 102 -7.44 20.62 -6.35
CA PHE A 102 -7.91 20.73 -7.75
C PHE A 102 -7.26 19.72 -8.70
N GLU A 103 -6.04 19.24 -8.41
CA GLU A 103 -5.30 18.33 -9.27
C GLU A 103 -5.79 16.87 -9.13
N ASN A 104 -6.15 16.45 -7.90
CA ASN A 104 -6.56 15.07 -7.65
C ASN A 104 -8.09 14.87 -7.61
N LYS A 105 -8.89 15.93 -7.50
CA LYS A 105 -10.36 15.83 -7.38
C LYS A 105 -10.99 14.99 -8.49
N GLY A 106 -10.61 15.22 -9.74
CA GLY A 106 -11.18 14.48 -10.89
C GLY A 106 -10.92 12.98 -10.82
N PHE A 107 -9.75 12.57 -10.32
CA PHE A 107 -9.44 11.15 -10.08
C PHE A 107 -10.24 10.60 -8.89
N LEU A 108 -10.30 11.34 -7.78
CA LEU A 108 -11.04 10.90 -6.59
C LEU A 108 -12.54 10.72 -6.86
N ASP A 109 -13.12 11.57 -7.72
CA ASP A 109 -14.51 11.44 -8.17
C ASP A 109 -14.78 10.12 -8.92
N THR A 110 -13.74 9.44 -9.44
CA THR A 110 -13.86 8.11 -10.06
C THR A 110 -13.88 6.95 -9.07
N LEU A 111 -13.74 7.22 -7.77
CA LEU A 111 -13.64 6.21 -6.70
C LEU A 111 -14.85 6.24 -5.75
N PRO A 112 -16.11 6.17 -6.25
CA PRO A 112 -17.30 6.30 -5.41
C PRO A 112 -17.51 5.14 -4.42
N PHE A 113 -16.74 4.06 -4.58
CA PHE A 113 -16.74 2.90 -3.68
C PHE A 113 -15.86 3.11 -2.44
N LEU A 114 -15.16 4.24 -2.32
CA LEU A 114 -14.35 4.61 -1.15
C LEU A 114 -15.07 5.65 -0.29
N GLU A 115 -14.95 5.53 1.03
CA GLU A 115 -15.26 6.60 1.98
C GLU A 115 -14.07 7.58 2.02
N ILE A 116 -14.13 8.65 1.23
CA ILE A 116 -13.03 9.63 1.11
C ILE A 116 -13.20 10.75 2.15
N ARG A 117 -12.13 11.06 2.88
CA ARG A 117 -12.06 12.17 3.85
C ARG A 117 -10.89 13.09 3.51
N HIS A 118 -11.15 14.40 3.52
CA HIS A 118 -10.13 15.42 3.28
C HIS A 118 -9.33 15.73 4.56
N LEU A 119 -8.00 15.84 4.43
CA LEU A 119 -7.11 16.37 5.45
C LEU A 119 -6.04 17.25 4.80
N GLU A 120 -6.08 18.55 5.06
CA GLU A 120 -5.14 19.53 4.52
C GLU A 120 -3.70 19.28 5.02
N GLY A 121 -2.72 19.42 4.11
CA GLY A 121 -1.30 19.34 4.46
C GLY A 121 -0.83 17.92 4.80
N LEU A 122 -1.60 16.90 4.42
CA LEU A 122 -1.27 15.50 4.64
C LEU A 122 0.07 15.14 4.00
N ARG A 123 0.94 14.48 4.77
CA ARG A 123 2.23 13.95 4.31
C ARG A 123 2.37 12.51 4.78
N GLY A 124 2.34 11.57 3.84
CA GLY A 124 2.51 10.15 4.13
C GLY A 124 1.62 9.27 3.26
N ASN A 125 2.12 8.07 3.00
CA ASN A 125 1.43 7.10 2.16
C ASN A 125 1.45 5.76 2.87
N PHE A 126 0.32 5.31 3.39
CA PHE A 126 0.22 4.01 4.04
C PHE A 126 -1.18 3.42 3.98
N GLY A 127 -1.29 2.13 4.24
CA GLY A 127 -2.53 1.39 4.34
C GLY A 127 -2.54 0.46 5.53
N ILE A 128 -3.73 0.30 6.12
CA ILE A 128 -4.02 -0.72 7.12
C ILE A 128 -5.09 -1.65 6.54
N ARG A 129 -4.81 -2.95 6.52
CA ARG A 129 -5.71 -4.02 6.05
C ARG A 129 -6.21 -4.83 7.23
N ASP A 130 -7.54 -4.99 7.33
CA ASP A 130 -8.21 -5.88 8.30
C ASP A 130 -7.76 -5.69 9.76
N GLU A 131 -7.26 -4.50 10.11
CA GLU A 131 -6.65 -4.21 11.43
C GLU A 131 -5.42 -5.08 11.76
N MET A 132 -4.93 -5.83 10.77
CA MET A 132 -3.82 -6.76 10.92
C MET A 132 -2.61 -6.28 10.17
N GLY A 133 -2.70 -5.87 8.89
CA GLY A 133 -1.51 -5.52 8.10
C GLY A 133 -1.29 -4.03 7.96
N TYR A 134 -0.05 -3.56 8.17
CA TYR A 134 0.40 -2.22 7.80
C TYR A 134 1.27 -2.26 6.53
N MET A 135 1.22 -1.21 5.71
CA MET A 135 2.12 -1.04 4.58
C MET A 135 2.35 0.45 4.32
N ALA A 136 3.60 0.88 4.12
CA ALA A 136 3.92 2.27 3.79
C ALA A 136 4.61 2.38 2.42
N PHE A 137 4.20 3.37 1.62
CA PHE A 137 4.70 3.58 0.26
C PHE A 137 5.65 4.79 0.23
N ILE A 138 6.78 4.66 -0.46
CA ILE A 138 7.80 5.71 -0.60
C ILE A 138 8.10 5.95 -2.09
N LEU A 139 7.34 6.84 -2.72
CA LEU A 139 7.54 7.17 -4.13
C LEU A 139 8.95 7.76 -4.35
N ASN A 140 9.77 7.12 -5.20
CA ASN A 140 11.09 7.64 -5.57
C ASN A 140 11.02 8.33 -6.95
N LYS A 141 11.34 9.61 -6.99
CA LYS A 141 11.25 10.46 -8.19
C LYS A 141 12.30 10.18 -9.28
N GLN A 142 13.22 9.23 -9.06
CA GLN A 142 14.33 9.00 -9.99
C GLN A 142 13.89 8.48 -11.36
N ASN A 143 12.76 7.78 -11.45
CA ASN A 143 12.04 7.52 -12.69
C ASN A 143 10.55 7.69 -12.37
N ASP A 144 9.76 8.33 -13.23
CA ASP A 144 8.29 8.51 -13.03
C ASP A 144 7.51 7.19 -12.80
N GLU A 145 8.18 6.04 -12.94
CA GLU A 145 7.69 4.67 -12.79
C GLU A 145 8.16 3.98 -11.49
N SER A 146 9.15 4.53 -10.78
CA SER A 146 9.79 3.83 -9.64
C SER A 146 9.18 4.19 -8.29
N VAL A 147 8.21 3.41 -7.84
CA VAL A 147 7.81 3.40 -6.43
C VAL A 147 8.78 2.52 -5.66
N GLN A 148 9.43 3.07 -4.63
CA GLN A 148 10.03 2.24 -3.59
C GLN A 148 8.97 2.07 -2.49
N THR A 149 8.84 0.90 -1.87
CA THR A 149 7.82 0.72 -0.83
C THR A 149 8.46 0.11 0.39
N LEU A 150 8.40 0.85 1.49
CA LEU A 150 8.74 0.31 2.79
C LEU A 150 7.52 -0.42 3.35
N ALA A 151 7.33 -1.67 2.97
CA ALA A 151 6.26 -2.51 3.50
C ALA A 151 6.62 -3.04 4.90
N ILE A 152 6.49 -2.21 5.94
CA ILE A 152 6.49 -2.69 7.32
C ILE A 152 5.20 -3.47 7.55
N LEU A 153 5.19 -4.78 7.31
CA LEU A 153 4.03 -5.65 7.56
C LEU A 153 3.97 -6.05 9.05
N GLU A 154 3.69 -5.09 9.92
CA GLU A 154 3.32 -5.43 11.29
C GLU A 154 1.94 -6.11 11.28
N LEU A 155 1.93 -7.44 11.20
CA LEU A 155 0.75 -8.27 11.43
C LEU A 155 0.45 -8.32 12.92
N SER A 156 -0.34 -7.37 13.42
CA SER A 156 -0.72 -7.36 14.84
C SER A 156 -1.69 -8.53 15.10
N GLN A 157 -1.31 -9.42 16.02
CA GLN A 157 -2.21 -10.48 16.49
C GLN A 157 -3.29 -9.84 17.37
N THR A 158 -4.49 -9.67 16.83
CA THR A 158 -5.68 -9.68 17.68
C THR A 158 -6.13 -11.13 17.80
N ASN A 159 -5.85 -11.73 18.97
CA ASN A 159 -6.40 -13.02 19.37
C ASN A 159 -7.92 -13.03 19.09
N ARG A 160 -8.36 -13.82 18.10
CA ARG A 160 -9.76 -14.22 17.94
C ARG A 160 -9.94 -15.61 18.51
#